data_AF-A0A1Q9S0I7-F1
#
_entry.id   AF-A0A1Q9S0I7-F1
#
_cell.length_a   1.000
_cell.length_b   1.000
_cell.length_c   1.000
_cell.angle_alpha   90.00
_cell.angle_beta   90.00
_cell.angle_gamma   90.00
#
_symmetry.space_group_name_H-M   'P 1'
#
loop_
_entity.id
_entity.type
_entity.pdbx_description
1 polymer ?
#
loop_
_entity_poly.entity_id
_entity_poly.type
_entity_poly.pdbx_seq_one_letter_code
_entity_poly.pdbx_strand_id
1 'polypeptide(L)'
;MEAVDRVVVERGVAGLAATACVRVRDPGGRSVGSGFLVGPDLVATCAHVVAAATRSDAYAASAPPAAIAVDFPMLARGAAYRNATVHRWVPIDDDGAGDVALLRLDHPAPPGA
;
A
#
# COMPACT_ATOMS: atom_id res chain seq x y z
N MET A 1 -17.63 21.21 0.04
CA MET A 1 -17.20 20.98 -1.36
C MET A 1 -15.69 21.23 -1.40
N GLU A 2 -14.94 20.30 -0.82
CA GLU A 2 -13.68 20.60 -0.15
C GLU A 2 -12.58 19.70 -0.72
N ALA A 3 -11.67 20.28 -1.52
CA ALA A 3 -10.41 19.71 -2.04
C ALA A 3 -10.48 18.42 -2.88
N VAL A 4 -11.18 17.37 -2.44
CA VAL A 4 -11.27 16.07 -3.12
C VAL A 4 -11.92 16.21 -4.50
N ASP A 5 -13.06 16.90 -4.59
CA ASP A 5 -13.74 17.17 -5.86
C ASP A 5 -12.87 17.97 -6.83
N ARG A 6 -11.99 18.85 -6.32
CA ARG A 6 -11.17 19.70 -7.18
C ARG A 6 -10.01 18.91 -7.82
N VAL A 7 -9.40 18.00 -7.07
CA VAL A 7 -8.37 17.09 -7.59
C VAL A 7 -8.97 16.11 -8.62
N VAL A 8 -10.21 15.66 -8.39
CA VAL A 8 -10.98 14.82 -9.34
C VAL A 8 -11.21 15.54 -10.67
N VAL A 9 -11.62 16.81 -10.61
CA VAL A 9 -11.99 17.60 -11.78
C VAL A 9 -10.77 18.02 -12.61
N GLU A 10 -9.61 18.31 -11.99
CA GLU A 10 -8.41 18.75 -12.71
C GLU A 10 -7.60 17.62 -13.38
N ARG A 11 -7.71 16.37 -12.90
CA ARG A 11 -6.89 15.23 -13.38
C ARG A 11 -7.66 14.10 -14.05
N GLY A 12 -8.99 14.16 -14.06
CA GLY A 12 -9.85 13.07 -14.51
C GLY A 12 -9.76 11.84 -13.60
N VAL A 13 -10.73 10.92 -13.72
CA VAL A 13 -10.82 9.71 -12.87
C VAL A 13 -9.57 8.84 -12.95
N ALA A 14 -8.93 8.75 -14.12
CA ALA A 14 -7.68 8.00 -14.30
C ALA A 14 -6.49 8.63 -13.55
N GLY A 15 -6.44 9.97 -13.46
CA GLY A 15 -5.39 10.68 -12.74
C GLY A 15 -5.48 10.54 -11.22
N LEU A 16 -6.68 10.39 -10.68
CA LEU A 16 -6.93 10.03 -9.27
C LEU A 16 -6.53 8.58 -8.96
N ALA A 17 -6.88 7.65 -9.85
CA ALA A 17 -6.53 6.25 -9.66
C ALA A 17 -5.00 6.06 -9.60
N ALA A 18 -4.25 6.84 -10.38
CA ALA A 18 -2.80 6.81 -10.36
C ALA A 18 -2.18 7.33 -9.05
N THR A 19 -2.77 8.34 -8.41
CA THR A 19 -2.26 8.90 -7.15
C THR A 19 -2.52 7.99 -5.95
N ALA A 20 -3.54 7.14 -6.04
CA ALA A 20 -3.83 6.11 -5.04
C ALA A 20 -2.85 4.92 -5.08
N CYS A 21 -2.06 4.77 -6.16
CA CYS A 21 -1.04 3.73 -6.27
C CYS A 21 0.12 3.98 -5.31
N VAL A 22 0.49 2.95 -4.55
CA VAL A 22 1.69 2.95 -3.70
C VAL A 22 2.69 1.90 -4.16
N ARG A 23 3.97 2.10 -3.83
CA ARG A 23 4.99 1.05 -3.89
C ARG A 23 5.29 0.55 -2.49
N VAL A 24 5.42 -0.76 -2.35
CA VAL A 24 5.89 -1.41 -1.13
C VAL A 24 7.39 -1.62 -1.24
N ARG A 25 8.13 -1.28 -0.19
CA ARG A 25 9.60 -1.31 -0.17
C ARG A 25 10.15 -2.32 0.83
N ASP A 26 11.23 -2.99 0.44
CA ASP A 26 12.05 -3.80 1.36
C ASP A 26 12.93 -2.90 2.27
N PRO A 27 13.61 -3.45 3.29
CA PRO A 27 14.47 -2.68 4.19
C PRO A 27 15.70 -2.09 3.50
N GLY A 28 16.06 -2.58 2.30
CA GLY A 28 17.08 -2.00 1.44
C GLY A 28 16.57 -0.85 0.58
N GLY A 29 15.30 -0.47 0.73
CA GLY A 29 14.65 0.59 -0.02
C GLY A 29 14.27 0.19 -1.44
N ARG A 30 14.33 -1.09 -1.84
CA ARG A 30 13.92 -1.51 -3.19
C ARG A 30 12.42 -1.73 -3.24
N SER A 31 11.79 -1.38 -4.36
CA SER A 31 10.38 -1.69 -4.59
C SER A 31 10.22 -3.21 -4.78
N VAL A 32 9.37 -3.84 -3.98
CA VAL A 32 9.08 -5.29 -4.06
C VAL A 32 7.66 -5.58 -4.53
N GLY A 33 6.82 -4.55 -4.62
CA GLY A 33 5.48 -4.66 -5.17
C GLY A 33 4.73 -3.34 -5.08
N SER A 34 3.43 -3.39 -5.31
CA SER A 34 2.54 -2.24 -5.27
C SER A 34 1.33 -2.48 -4.38
N GLY A 35 0.59 -1.42 -4.11
CA GLY A 35 -0.72 -1.48 -3.49
C GLY A 35 -1.56 -0.28 -3.91
N PHE A 36 -2.78 -0.20 -3.40
CA PHE A 36 -3.71 0.89 -3.68
C PHE A 36 -4.35 1.37 -2.40
N LEU A 37 -4.52 2.68 -2.25
CA LEU A 37 -5.38 3.21 -1.22
C LEU A 37 -6.82 2.72 -1.40
N VAL A 38 -7.41 2.22 -0.32
CA VAL A 38 -8.83 1.83 -0.21
C VAL A 38 -9.54 2.61 0.90
N GLY A 39 -8.85 3.61 1.47
CA GLY A 39 -9.30 4.50 2.53
C GLY A 39 -8.24 5.57 2.81
N PRO A 40 -8.47 6.46 3.78
CA PRO A 40 -7.56 7.58 4.07
C PRO A 40 -6.18 7.14 4.59
N ASP A 41 -6.09 5.96 5.17
CA ASP A 41 -4.91 5.39 5.82
C ASP A 41 -4.81 3.87 5.61
N LEU A 42 -5.56 3.32 4.65
CA LEU A 42 -5.61 1.90 4.34
C LEU A 42 -5.13 1.62 2.92
N VAL A 43 -4.19 0.69 2.80
CA VAL A 43 -3.65 0.21 1.53
C VAL A 43 -4.01 -1.26 1.37
N ALA A 44 -4.61 -1.63 0.23
CA ALA A 44 -4.75 -3.01 -0.18
C ALA A 44 -3.55 -3.45 -1.03
N THR A 45 -3.03 -4.63 -0.75
CA THR A 45 -1.92 -5.26 -1.49
C THR A 45 -2.00 -6.79 -1.35
N CYS A 46 -1.02 -7.49 -1.91
CA CYS A 46 -0.87 -8.93 -1.79
C CYS A 46 -0.09 -9.31 -0.54
N ALA A 47 -0.43 -10.46 0.06
CA ALA A 47 0.30 -11.02 1.19
C ALA A 47 1.76 -11.34 0.83
N HIS A 48 2.01 -11.84 -0.39
CA HIS A 48 3.37 -12.12 -0.85
C HIS A 48 4.23 -10.87 -0.99
N VAL A 49 3.64 -9.72 -1.32
CA VAL A 49 4.37 -8.45 -1.41
C VAL A 49 4.83 -8.02 -0.01
N VAL A 50 3.98 -8.18 0.99
CA VAL A 50 4.34 -7.93 2.41
C VAL A 50 5.40 -8.92 2.89
N ALA A 51 5.26 -10.19 2.54
CA ALA A 51 6.25 -11.21 2.86
C ALA A 51 7.62 -10.88 2.24
N ALA A 52 7.66 -10.47 0.97
CA ALA A 52 8.88 -10.01 0.30
C ALA A 52 9.48 -8.76 0.98
N ALA A 53 8.63 -7.80 1.38
CA ALA A 53 9.05 -6.57 2.06
C ALA A 53 9.63 -6.82 3.46
N THR A 54 9.22 -7.91 4.12
CA THR A 54 9.61 -8.23 5.49
C THR A 54 10.56 -9.41 5.59
N ARG A 55 10.89 -10.06 4.46
CA ARG A 55 11.65 -11.31 4.37
C ARG A 55 10.99 -12.45 5.19
N SER A 56 9.67 -12.54 5.08
CA SER A 56 8.83 -13.49 5.80
C SER A 56 8.18 -14.48 4.83
N ASP A 57 7.37 -15.38 5.37
CA ASP A 57 6.61 -16.38 4.61
C ASP A 57 5.17 -15.89 4.34
N ALA A 58 4.73 -15.93 3.08
CA ALA A 58 3.40 -15.53 2.65
C ALA A 58 2.32 -16.59 2.98
N TYR A 59 2.73 -17.84 3.20
CA TYR A 59 1.85 -18.96 3.56
C TYR A 59 1.63 -19.05 5.08
N ALA A 60 2.39 -18.28 5.87
CA ALA A 60 2.26 -18.29 7.32
C ALA A 60 0.88 -17.78 7.77
N ALA A 61 0.24 -18.52 8.68
CA ALA A 61 -1.09 -18.18 9.19
C ALA A 61 -1.16 -16.80 9.88
N SER A 62 -0.03 -16.32 10.41
CA SER A 62 0.08 -15.02 11.09
C SER A 62 0.91 -14.04 10.27
N ALA A 63 0.48 -12.78 10.27
CA ALA A 63 1.23 -11.70 9.63
C ALA A 63 2.60 -11.50 10.31
N PRO A 64 3.62 -11.05 9.55
CA PRO A 64 4.89 -10.66 10.14
C PRO A 64 4.75 -9.43 11.05
N PRO A 65 5.35 -9.41 12.25
CA PRO A 65 5.28 -8.28 13.19
C PRO A 65 6.30 -7.18 12.82
N ALA A 66 6.33 -6.78 11.56
CA ALA A 66 7.30 -5.82 11.02
C ALA A 66 6.60 -4.59 10.43
N ALA A 67 7.25 -3.43 10.58
CA ALA A 67 6.85 -2.22 9.88
C ALA A 67 7.21 -2.34 8.39
N ILE A 68 6.30 -1.88 7.54
CA ILE A 68 6.39 -1.95 6.09
C ILE A 68 6.50 -0.52 5.56
N ALA A 69 7.55 -0.25 4.80
CA ALA A 69 7.72 1.06 4.18
C ALA A 69 6.95 1.11 2.85
N VAL A 70 6.16 2.16 2.65
CA VAL A 70 5.51 2.44 1.37
C VAL A 70 5.82 3.84 0.89
N ASP A 71 5.71 4.06 -0.42
CA ASP A 71 5.72 5.40 -0.99
C ASP A 71 4.68 5.63 -2.08
N PHE A 72 4.46 6.91 -2.39
CA PHE A 72 3.46 7.38 -3.34
C PHE A 72 4.16 7.97 -4.58
N PRO A 73 4.51 7.16 -5.59
CA PRO A 73 5.39 7.58 -6.68
C PRO A 73 4.77 8.61 -7.64
N MET A 74 3.44 8.72 -7.69
CA MET A 74 2.72 9.55 -8.65
C MET A 74 2.43 10.97 -8.13
N LEU A 75 2.86 11.30 -6.91
CA LEU A 75 2.70 12.64 -6.35
C LEU A 75 3.72 13.60 -6.97
N ALA A 76 3.24 14.77 -7.39
CA ALA A 76 4.01 15.76 -8.15
C ALA A 76 5.23 16.34 -7.40
N ARG A 77 5.30 16.20 -6.07
CA ARG A 77 6.40 16.69 -5.23
C ARG A 77 7.46 15.62 -4.90
N GLY A 78 7.45 14.51 -5.63
CA GLY A 78 8.31 13.35 -5.38
C GLY A 78 7.63 12.34 -4.44
N ALA A 79 8.25 11.18 -4.30
CA ALA A 79 7.68 10.08 -3.53
C ALA A 79 7.61 10.46 -2.03
N ALA A 80 6.38 10.60 -1.52
CA ALA A 80 6.15 10.73 -0.09
C ALA A 80 6.16 9.34 0.55
N TYR A 81 6.75 9.19 1.73
CA TYR A 81 6.91 7.91 2.42
C TYR A 81 5.97 7.80 3.62
N ARG A 82 5.53 6.57 3.91
CA ARG A 82 4.80 6.20 5.13
C ARG A 82 5.29 4.85 5.63
N ASN A 83 5.26 4.65 6.94
CA ASN A 83 5.31 3.31 7.49
C ASN A 83 3.90 2.77 7.60
N ALA A 84 3.79 1.45 7.55
CA ALA A 84 2.53 0.76 7.69
C ALA A 84 2.71 -0.52 8.49
N THR A 85 1.63 -1.00 9.08
CA THR A 85 1.55 -2.30 9.74
C THR A 85 0.42 -3.12 9.15
N VAL A 86 0.53 -4.44 9.19
CA VAL A 86 -0.53 -5.32 8.69
C VAL A 86 -1.77 -5.17 9.56
N HIS A 87 -2.85 -4.68 8.96
CA HIS A 87 -4.18 -4.55 9.58
C HIS A 87 -5.02 -5.81 9.38
N ARG A 88 -4.96 -6.38 8.18
CA ARG A 88 -5.59 -7.65 7.85
C ARG A 88 -4.64 -8.50 7.04
N TRP A 89 -4.58 -9.79 7.37
CA TRP A 89 -3.77 -10.79 6.70
C TRP A 89 -4.63 -11.96 6.26
N VAL A 90 -4.58 -12.30 4.97
CA VAL A 90 -5.09 -13.55 4.41
C VAL A 90 -3.90 -14.20 3.71
N PRO A 91 -3.34 -15.27 4.28
CA PRO A 91 -2.17 -15.93 3.70
C PRO A 91 -2.50 -16.54 2.33
N ILE A 92 -1.47 -17.04 1.66
CA ILE A 92 -1.65 -17.93 0.52
C ILE A 92 -1.98 -19.32 1.07
N ASP A 93 -3.10 -19.89 0.64
CA ASP A 93 -3.49 -21.27 0.96
C ASP A 93 -2.83 -22.27 -0.01
N ASP A 94 -2.85 -23.57 0.32
CA ASP A 94 -2.21 -24.63 -0.48
C ASP A 94 -2.76 -24.73 -1.92
N ASP A 95 -4.01 -24.32 -2.14
CA ASP A 95 -4.66 -24.26 -3.45
C ASP A 95 -4.35 -22.95 -4.22
N GLY A 96 -3.53 -22.07 -3.64
CA GLY A 96 -3.16 -20.77 -4.18
C GLY A 96 -4.20 -19.67 -3.94
N ALA A 97 -5.28 -19.95 -3.20
CA ALA A 97 -6.25 -18.93 -2.81
C ALA A 97 -5.66 -17.96 -1.76
N GLY A 98 -6.38 -16.87 -1.51
CA GLY A 98 -5.96 -15.83 -0.57
C GLY A 98 -5.06 -14.79 -1.22
N ASP A 99 -3.84 -14.62 -0.70
CA ASP A 99 -2.86 -13.58 -1.10
C ASP A 99 -3.37 -12.14 -0.93
N VAL A 100 -3.98 -11.83 0.23
CA VAL A 100 -4.52 -10.49 0.51
C VAL A 100 -3.98 -9.93 1.80
N ALA A 101 -3.48 -8.70 1.75
CA ALA A 101 -3.13 -7.93 2.92
C ALA A 101 -3.74 -6.52 2.86
N LEU A 102 -4.28 -6.06 4.00
CA LEU A 102 -4.54 -4.64 4.23
C LEU A 102 -3.48 -4.10 5.16
N LEU A 103 -2.85 -3.01 4.74
CA LEU A 103 -1.88 -2.27 5.53
C LEU A 103 -2.54 -1.01 6.08
N ARG A 104 -2.34 -0.75 7.38
CA ARG A 104 -2.69 0.51 8.02
C ARG A 104 -1.44 1.39 8.04
N LEU A 105 -1.53 2.57 7.44
CA LEU A 105 -0.48 3.59 7.50
C LEU A 105 -0.40 4.18 8.92
N ASP A 106 0.80 4.54 9.36
CA ASP A 106 1.02 5.21 10.65
C ASP A 106 0.40 6.62 10.72
N HIS A 107 0.24 7.26 9.56
CA HIS A 107 -0.44 8.53 9.35
C HIS A 107 -1.31 8.43 8.09
N PRO A 108 -2.33 9.29 7.94
CA PRO A 108 -3.08 9.38 6.70
C PRO A 108 -2.17 9.54 5.48
N ALA A 109 -2.72 9.10 4.34
CA ALA A 109 -2.09 9.25 3.05
C ALA A 109 -1.68 10.73 2.82
N PRO A 110 -0.55 10.99 2.15
CA PRO A 110 -0.13 12.34 1.84
C PRO A 110 -1.21 13.11 1.06
N PRO A 111 -1.31 14.44 1.23
CA PRO A 111 -2.24 15.24 0.44
C PRO A 111 -2.04 15.04 -1.06
N GLY A 112 -3.14 14.78 -1.77
CA GLY A 112 -3.16 14.53 -3.21
C GLY A 112 -2.94 13.07 -3.62
N ALA A 113 -2.84 12.15 -2.67
CA ALA A 113 -2.97 10.71 -2.89
C ALA A 113 -4.46 10.33 -3.04
#